data_AF-A0A9E5TVY1-F1
#
_entry.id   AF-A0A9E5TVY1-F1
#
_cell.length_a   1.000
_cell.length_b   1.000
_cell.length_c   1.000
_cell.angle_alpha   90.00
_cell.angle_beta   90.00
_cell.angle_gamma   90.00
#
_symmetry.space_group_name_H-M   'P 1'
#
loop_
_entity.id
_entity.type
_entity.pdbx_description
1 polymer ?
#
loop_
_entity_poly.entity_id
_entity_poly.type
_entity_poly.pdbx_seq_one_letter_code
_entity_poly.pdbx_strand_id
1 'polypeptide(L)' 'MEKDWGFACLVEGAGETILFDTGGSGESLLANMQTLELDPADVDAVVLSHEHYDHIGGL' A
#
# COMPACT_ATOMS: atom_id res chain seq x y z
N MET A 1 -13.33 -3.63 -3.01
CA MET A 1 -12.12 -3.71 -2.17
C MET A 1 -12.06 -5.07 -1.51
N GLU A 2 -10.89 -5.69 -1.62
CA GLU A 2 -10.52 -6.92 -0.94
C GLU A 2 -10.12 -6.62 0.51
N LYS A 3 -10.34 -7.62 1.37
CA LYS A 3 -10.05 -7.53 2.80
C LYS A 3 -8.96 -8.54 3.13
N ASP A 4 -8.00 -8.11 3.92
CA ASP A 4 -6.94 -8.95 4.46
C ASP A 4 -6.58 -8.47 5.88
N TRP A 5 -5.79 -9.26 6.61
CA TRP A 5 -5.20 -8.85 7.87
C TRP A 5 -3.96 -7.99 7.60
N GLY A 6 -4.02 -6.71 7.99
CA GLY A 6 -2.91 -5.79 7.87
C GLY A 6 -3.32 -4.35 7.58
N PHE A 7 -2.33 -3.52 7.26
CA PHE A 7 -2.53 -2.12 6.97
C PHE A 7 -1.71 -1.67 5.75
N ALA A 8 -2.35 -0.89 4.89
CA ALA A 8 -1.70 -0.12 3.83
C ALA A 8 -2.55 1.12 3.56
N CYS A 9 -1.92 2.27 3.34
CA CYS A 9 -2.61 3.45 2.82
C CYS A 9 -1.71 4.29 1.94
N LEU A 10 -2.33 5.07 1.06
CA LEU A 10 -1.65 6.12 0.31
C LEU A 10 -1.83 7.45 1.03
N VAL A 11 -0.76 8.22 1.11
CA VAL A 11 -0.72 9.57 1.63
C VAL A 11 -0.24 10.49 0.51
N GLU A 12 -1.11 11.40 0.09
CA GLU A 12 -0.82 12.38 -0.96
C GLU A 12 -0.65 13.77 -0.33
N GLY A 13 0.46 14.45 -0.65
CA GLY A 13 0.71 15.79 -0.13
C GLY A 13 2.11 16.30 -0.48
N ALA A 14 2.30 17.62 -0.42
CA ALA A 14 3.58 18.26 -0.70
C ALA A 14 4.21 17.94 -2.09
N GLY A 15 3.42 17.41 -3.03
CA GLY A 15 3.89 17.01 -4.36
C GLY A 15 4.49 15.60 -4.42
N GLU A 16 4.28 14.78 -3.38
CA GLU A 16 4.71 13.38 -3.30
C GLU A 16 3.52 12.47 -2.95
N THR A 17 3.62 11.22 -3.39
CA THR A 17 2.70 10.13 -3.06
C THR A 17 3.47 9.03 -2.33
N ILE A 18 3.07 8.76 -1.08
CA ILE A 18 3.73 7.78 -0.21
C ILE A 18 2.78 6.60 0.03
N LEU A 19 3.28 5.38 -0.18
CA LEU A 19 2.65 4.16 0.31
C LEU A 19 3.15 3.87 1.73
N PHE A 20 2.27 3.99 2.72
CA PHE A 20 2.57 3.67 4.12
C PHE A 20 2.06 2.26 4.44
N ASP A 21 2.99 1.36 4.74
CA ASP A 21 2.81 -0.10 4.80
C ASP A 21 2.22 -0.71 3.52
N THR A 22 2.27 -2.04 3.43
CA THR A 22 1.88 -2.80 2.22
C THR A 22 0.84 -3.88 2.50
N GLY A 23 0.36 -3.99 3.75
CA GLY A 23 -0.56 -5.03 4.17
C GLY A 23 0.09 -6.41 4.21
N GLY A 24 -0.76 -7.45 4.28
CA GLY A 24 -0.32 -8.84 4.28
C GLY A 24 -0.23 -9.50 2.90
N SER A 25 -0.76 -8.88 1.84
CA SER A 25 -0.86 -9.49 0.52
C SER A 25 -0.72 -8.47 -0.62
N GLY A 26 0.26 -8.69 -1.49
CA GLY A 26 0.50 -7.84 -2.66
C GLY A 26 -0.62 -7.95 -3.70
N GLU A 27 -1.27 -9.11 -3.78
CA GLU A 27 -2.44 -9.31 -4.66
C GLU A 27 -3.61 -8.42 -4.21
N SER A 28 -3.93 -8.43 -2.91
CA SER A 28 -5.02 -7.60 -2.38
C SER A 28 -4.69 -6.11 -2.38
N LEU A 29 -3.42 -5.74 -2.18
CA LEU A 29 -2.94 -4.35 -2.34
C LEU A 29 -3.18 -3.85 -3.78
N LEU A 30 -2.70 -4.60 -4.78
CA LEU A 30 -2.84 -4.23 -6.19
C LEU A 30 -4.30 -4.25 -6.66
N ALA A 31 -5.10 -5.21 -6.21
CA ALA A 31 -6.54 -5.25 -6.51
C ALA A 31 -7.30 -4.04 -5.92
N ASN A 32 -6.89 -3.59 -4.73
CA ASN A 32 -7.46 -2.40 -4.09
C ASN A 32 -7.03 -1.11 -4.79
N MET A 33 -5.75 -0.98 -5.17
CA MET A 33 -5.27 0.14 -5.98
C MET A 33 -6.01 0.21 -7.32
N GLN A 34 -6.20 -0.91 -8.01
CA GLN A 34 -6.98 -0.98 -9.24
C GLN A 34 -8.43 -0.56 -9.03
N THR A 35 -9.08 -1.03 -7.94
CA THR A 35 -10.46 -0.66 -7.61
C THR A 35 -10.62 0.85 -7.36
N LEU A 36 -9.56 1.49 -6.85
CA LEU A 36 -9.50 2.91 -6.57
C LEU A 36 -8.97 3.76 -7.74
N GLU A 37 -8.69 3.13 -8.89
CA GLU A 37 -8.11 3.79 -10.06
C GLU A 37 -6.75 4.47 -9.77
N LEU A 38 -5.97 3.85 -8.87
CA LEU A 38 -4.61 4.29 -8.50
C LEU A 38 -3.56 3.46 -9.26
N ASP A 39 -2.55 4.12 -9.83
CA ASP A 39 -1.40 3.45 -10.44
C ASP A 39 -0.28 3.29 -9.41
N PRO A 40 0.19 2.06 -9.10
CA PRO A 40 1.34 1.86 -8.22
C PRO A 40 2.62 2.53 -8.74
N ALA A 41 2.72 2.84 -10.04
CA ALA A 41 3.84 3.58 -10.60
C ALA A 41 3.89 5.06 -10.17
N ASP A 42 2.79 5.61 -9.65
CA ASP A 42 2.72 6.98 -9.11
C ASP A 42 3.24 7.07 -7.66
N VAL A 43 3.62 5.94 -7.03
CA VAL A 43 4.18 5.93 -5.67
C VAL A 43 5.65 6.32 -5.71
N ASP A 44 5.99 7.46 -5.10
CA ASP A 44 7.36 7.97 -5.03
C ASP A 44 8.20 7.25 -3.98
N ALA A 45 7.57 6.85 -2.86
CA ALA A 45 8.23 6.22 -1.73
C ALA A 45 7.34 5.24 -0.99
N VAL A 46 7.98 4.22 -0.38
CA VAL A 46 7.34 3.28 0.54
C VAL A 46 7.92 3.47 1.94
N VAL A 47 7.04 3.64 2.93
CA VAL A 47 7.39 3.72 4.34
C VAL A 47 6.85 2.49 5.05
N LEU A 48 7.72 1.75 5.73
CA LEU A 48 7.33 0.59 6.54
C LEU A 48 7.36 0.97 8.02
N SER A 49 6.26 0.74 8.72
CA SER A 49 6.13 1.06 10.14
C SER A 49 6.99 0.17 11.03
N HIS A 50 7.01 -1.14 10.77
CA HIS A 50 7.81 -2.16 11.44
C HIS A 50 7.76 -3.50 10.67
N GLU A 51 8.54 -4.50 11.09
CA GLU A 51 8.82 -5.74 10.36
C GLU A 51 7.82 -6.89 10.59
N HIS A 52 6.56 -6.60 10.86
CA HIS A 52 5.53 -7.64 10.92
C HIS A 52 4.92 -7.91 9.54
N TYR A 53 4.56 -9.18 9.29
CA TYR A 53 4.03 -9.65 8.00
C TYR A 53 2.83 -8.84 7.51
N ASP A 54 1.96 -8.39 8.41
CA ASP A 54 0.75 -7.65 8.10
C ASP A 54 1.00 -6.17 7.74
N HIS A 55 2.26 -5.76 7.69
CA HIS A 55 2.73 -4.45 7.24
C HIS A 55 3.67 -4.54 6.03
N ILE A 56 4.41 -5.64 5.87
CA ILE A 56 5.43 -5.82 4.82
C ILE A 56 5.08 -6.88 3.77
N GLY A 57 3.98 -7.62 3.93
CA GLY A 57 3.63 -8.77 3.10
C GLY A 57 3.15 -8.42 1.69
N GLY A 58 2.92 -7.14 1.40
CA GLY A 58 2.55 -6.66 0.06
C GLY A 58 3.70 -6.25 -0.85
N LEU A 59 4.95 -6.27 -0.35
CA LEU A 59 6.19 -6.09 -1.12
C LEU A 59 6.63 -7.40 -1.78
#